data_AF-A0ABD3V053-F1
#
_entry.id   AF-A0ABD3V053-F1
#
_cell.length_a   1.000
_cell.length_b   1.000
_cell.length_c   1.000
_cell.angle_alpha   90.00
_cell.angle_beta   90.00
_cell.angle_gamma   90.00
#
_symmetry.space_group_name_H-M   'P 1'
#
loop_
_entity.id
_entity.type
_entity.pdbx_description
1 polymer ?
#
loop_
_entity_poly.entity_id
_entity_poly.type
_entity_poly.pdbx_seq_one_letter_code
_entity_poly.pdbx_strand_id
1 'polypeptide(L)'
;MSTSYMQYLKTKISEGKDETNMEGDTARALVDGATNYRRKQNNTSTQKNGSCTTRLLLGLTIVFFLTTVAAIAVLLWRELIYHRPTEPLKEKVLAKFSGYFRTPEEQKSYERNLIDLDNEQPIVVNRSIHTIYNSCSINCGQNSRRKRQTYAAGSIYHGCCVSNPYFTSPDTKMNISGVTKTIAHYVNMRQYFPVTNCSSRIGCTGCTCVQDRSVQTAVVFKAGVTTPDDIEDYEINFFYFDGCCTCRNT
;
A
#
# COMPACT_ATOMS: atom_id res chain seq x y z
N MET A 1 -12.92 -18.75 14.62
CA MET A 1 -12.33 -17.94 13.54
C MET A 1 -11.73 -16.71 14.20
N SER A 2 -10.43 -16.43 14.26
CA SER A 2 -9.26 -16.90 13.51
C SER A 2 -8.03 -16.81 14.43
N THR A 3 -7.48 -17.96 14.83
CA THR A 3 -6.21 -18.11 15.56
C THR A 3 -4.99 -18.00 14.62
N SER A 4 -5.18 -17.53 13.37
CA SER A 4 -4.21 -17.69 12.29
C SER A 4 -3.15 -16.58 12.19
N TYR A 5 -3.23 -15.52 12.99
CA TYR A 5 -2.30 -14.38 12.85
C TYR A 5 -1.05 -14.45 13.74
N MET A 6 -1.05 -15.28 14.79
CA MET A 6 0.06 -15.37 15.73
C MET A 6 1.16 -16.38 15.33
N GLN A 7 0.93 -17.22 14.32
CA GLN A 7 1.94 -18.18 13.85
C GLN A 7 2.92 -17.61 12.81
N TYR A 8 2.65 -16.45 12.22
CA TYR A 8 3.51 -15.89 11.18
C TYR A 8 4.72 -15.11 11.71
N LEU A 9 4.74 -14.76 13.00
CA LEU A 9 5.85 -14.03 13.64
C LEU A 9 6.87 -14.93 14.34
N LYS A 10 6.70 -16.26 14.32
CA LYS A 10 7.57 -17.20 15.06
C LYS A 10 8.58 -17.98 14.19
N THR A 11 8.58 -17.80 12.88
CA THR A 11 9.41 -18.60 11.94
C THR A 11 10.56 -17.83 11.26
N LYS A 12 10.89 -16.60 11.70
CA LYS A 12 12.03 -15.84 11.15
C LYS A 12 13.21 -15.63 12.12
N ILE A 13 13.37 -16.49 13.12
CA ILE A 13 14.49 -16.42 14.10
C ILE A 13 15.45 -17.62 13.97
N SER A 14 15.28 -18.53 13.01
CA SER A 14 16.18 -19.67 12.83
C SER A 14 16.50 -19.94 11.36
N GLU A 15 17.27 -19.08 10.72
CA GLU A 15 18.05 -19.41 9.53
C GLU A 15 18.91 -18.20 9.16
N GLY A 16 20.23 -18.34 9.26
CA GLY A 16 21.19 -17.26 9.00
C GLY A 16 22.47 -17.42 9.81
N LYS A 17 23.06 -18.62 9.78
CA LYS A 17 24.38 -18.89 10.32
C LYS A 17 25.18 -19.65 9.26
N ASP A 18 25.59 -18.92 8.21
CA ASP A 18 26.55 -19.43 7.22
C ASP A 18 27.73 -18.47 7.11
N GLU A 19 28.83 -18.94 7.71
CA GLU A 19 30.19 -18.96 7.16
C GLU A 19 30.66 -17.76 6.33
N THR A 20 31.36 -16.84 7.01
CA THR A 20 32.35 -15.97 6.39
C THR A 20 33.56 -16.79 5.95
N ASN A 21 33.62 -17.13 4.65
CA ASN A 21 34.85 -17.54 3.99
C ASN A 21 35.79 -16.33 3.88
N MET A 22 36.94 -16.46 4.52
CA MET A 22 38.05 -15.51 4.50
C MET A 22 39.08 -16.04 3.49
N GLU A 23 39.06 -15.51 2.29
CA GLU A 23 40.07 -15.65 1.24
C GLU A 23 40.62 -14.23 1.05
N GLY A 24 41.89 -13.89 1.24
CA GLY A 24 43.09 -14.69 1.05
C GLY A 24 43.91 -13.98 -0.01
N ASP A 25 44.43 -12.79 0.29
CA ASP A 25 45.38 -12.12 -0.60
C ASP A 25 46.70 -11.81 0.09
N THR A 26 47.73 -12.34 -0.56
CA THR A 26 49.11 -12.46 -0.16
C THR A 26 49.94 -11.34 -0.78
N ALA A 27 51.11 -11.15 -0.18
CA ALA A 27 52.31 -10.52 -0.75
C ALA A 27 52.39 -8.98 -0.69
N ARG A 28 53.31 -8.47 0.14
CA ARG A 28 54.74 -8.38 -0.24
C ARG A 28 55.61 -7.99 0.94
N ALA A 29 56.70 -8.74 1.08
CA ALA A 29 57.85 -8.46 1.90
C ALA A 29 58.68 -7.29 1.34
N LEU A 30 59.50 -6.67 2.20
CA LEU A 30 60.79 -5.97 2.01
C LEU A 30 60.87 -4.88 3.10
N VAL A 31 61.96 -4.58 3.82
CA VAL A 31 63.32 -5.11 3.93
C VAL A 31 63.92 -4.43 5.18
N ASP A 32 64.82 -5.16 5.83
CA ASP A 32 65.88 -4.80 6.79
C ASP A 32 65.97 -3.39 7.41
N GLY A 33 66.13 -3.41 8.74
CA GLY A 33 66.60 -2.29 9.54
C GLY A 33 67.12 -2.75 10.90
N ALA A 34 68.11 -3.65 10.88
CA ALA A 34 68.82 -4.08 12.07
C ALA A 34 69.65 -2.93 12.66
N THR A 35 69.21 -2.37 13.79
CA THR A 35 70.11 -1.66 14.72
C THR A 35 69.91 -2.16 16.14
N ASN A 36 70.84 -3.03 16.53
CA ASN A 36 71.11 -3.44 17.90
C ASN A 36 71.39 -2.23 18.79
N TYR A 37 70.41 -1.76 19.56
CA TYR A 37 70.68 -0.97 20.76
C TYR A 37 70.54 -1.86 22.00
N ARG A 38 71.68 -2.42 22.41
CA ARG A 38 71.90 -3.15 23.66
C ARG A 38 71.79 -2.15 24.82
N ARG A 39 70.57 -1.85 25.28
CA ARG A 39 70.35 -1.01 26.46
C ARG A 39 70.43 -1.89 27.72
N LYS A 40 71.43 -1.61 28.55
CA LYS A 40 71.70 -2.22 29.86
C LYS A 40 70.42 -2.46 30.65
N GLN A 41 70.18 -3.71 31.02
CA GLN A 41 69.30 -4.08 32.14
C GLN A 41 69.96 -3.58 33.43
N ASN A 42 69.57 -2.39 33.87
CA ASN A 42 69.73 -2.01 35.26
C ASN A 42 68.63 -2.72 36.04
N ASN A 43 69.02 -3.75 36.77
CA ASN A 43 68.22 -4.36 37.83
C ASN A 43 67.95 -3.29 38.90
N THR A 44 66.84 -2.59 38.79
CA THR A 44 66.19 -1.95 39.93
C THR A 44 65.00 -2.79 40.32
N SER A 45 65.27 -3.77 41.19
CA SER A 45 64.30 -4.37 42.08
C SER A 45 63.75 -3.28 43.02
N THR A 46 62.90 -2.40 42.47
CA THR A 46 62.02 -1.57 43.28
C THR A 46 60.77 -2.39 43.51
N GLN A 47 60.78 -3.05 44.66
CA GLN A 47 59.64 -3.58 45.37
C GLN A 47 58.58 -2.47 45.49
N LYS A 48 57.78 -2.29 44.44
CA LYS A 48 56.65 -1.36 44.44
C LYS A 48 55.57 -2.00 45.28
N ASN A 49 55.48 -1.54 46.52
CA ASN A 49 54.23 -1.55 47.27
C ASN A 49 53.18 -0.89 46.37
N GLY A 50 52.45 -1.72 45.64
CA GLY A 50 51.43 -1.33 44.69
C GLY A 50 50.32 -0.66 45.46
N SER A 51 50.42 0.67 45.57
CA SER A 51 49.47 1.54 46.23
C SER A 51 48.06 1.16 45.80
N CYS A 52 47.21 0.85 46.78
CA CYS A 52 45.80 0.48 46.62
C CYS A 52 45.07 1.39 45.61
N THR A 53 45.51 2.65 45.49
CA THR A 53 45.03 3.64 44.54
C THR A 53 45.14 3.22 43.06
N THR A 54 46.18 2.51 42.66
CA THR A 54 46.34 2.07 41.25
C THR A 54 45.34 0.98 40.85
N ARG A 55 44.99 0.07 41.76
CA ARG A 55 43.96 -0.95 41.51
C ARG A 55 42.56 -0.34 41.46
N LEU A 56 42.30 0.66 42.31
CA LEU A 56 41.05 1.40 42.32
C LEU A 56 40.85 2.22 41.04
N LEU A 57 41.90 2.89 40.55
CA LEU A 57 41.87 3.61 39.28
C LEU A 57 41.61 2.67 38.09
N LEU A 58 42.27 1.51 38.04
CA LEU A 58 42.04 0.53 36.98
C LEU A 58 40.57 0.03 36.98
N GLY A 59 40.01 -0.26 38.15
CA GLY A 59 38.60 -0.64 38.28
C GLY A 59 37.64 0.44 37.77
N LEU A 60 37.89 1.71 38.12
CA LEU A 60 37.09 2.84 37.63
C LEU A 60 37.17 2.99 36.11
N THR A 61 38.35 2.81 35.50
CA THR A 61 38.48 2.90 34.03
C THR A 61 37.69 1.81 33.30
N ILE A 62 37.66 0.59 33.83
CA ILE A 62 36.89 -0.52 33.24
C ILE A 62 35.38 -0.24 33.33
N VAL A 63 34.91 0.23 34.49
CA VAL A 63 33.48 0.59 34.66
C VAL A 63 33.08 1.70 33.71
N PHE A 64 33.91 2.74 33.55
CA PHE A 64 33.65 3.85 32.64
C PHE A 64 33.63 3.40 31.17
N PHE A 65 34.52 2.46 30.79
CA PHE A 65 34.51 1.89 29.45
C PHE A 65 33.24 1.05 29.18
N LEU A 66 32.81 0.24 30.14
CA LEU A 66 31.58 -0.56 29.99
C LEU A 66 30.32 0.31 29.91
N THR A 67 30.23 1.36 30.73
CA THR A 67 29.07 2.27 30.70
C THR A 67 29.01 3.08 29.41
N THR A 68 30.17 3.51 28.88
CA THR A 68 30.23 4.21 27.58
C THR A 68 29.83 3.30 26.42
N VAL A 69 30.31 2.05 26.38
CA VAL A 69 29.89 1.08 25.36
C VAL A 69 28.38 0.81 25.45
N ALA A 70 27.84 0.61 26.66
CA ALA A 70 26.41 0.42 26.85
C ALA A 70 25.59 1.64 26.41
N ALA A 71 26.05 2.86 26.74
CA ALA A 71 25.40 4.10 26.31
C ALA A 71 25.42 4.24 24.78
N ILE A 72 26.55 3.94 24.12
CA ILE A 72 26.66 3.95 22.65
C ILE A 72 25.73 2.91 22.03
N ALA A 73 25.67 1.69 22.58
CA ALA A 73 24.78 0.64 22.08
C ALA A 73 23.29 1.05 22.20
N VAL A 74 22.91 1.69 23.32
CA VAL A 74 21.55 2.23 23.51
C VAL A 74 21.26 3.37 22.54
N LEU A 75 22.23 4.26 22.29
CA LEU A 75 22.07 5.33 21.31
C LEU A 75 21.94 4.78 19.89
N LEU A 76 22.75 3.79 19.50
CA LEU A 76 22.65 3.13 18.20
C LEU A 76 21.34 2.35 18.05
N TRP A 77 20.92 1.63 19.09
CA TRP A 77 19.63 0.95 19.11
C TRP A 77 18.47 1.94 18.94
N ARG A 78 18.53 3.06 19.67
CA ARG A 78 17.55 4.14 19.56
C ARG A 78 17.58 4.78 18.16
N GLU A 79 18.75 4.98 17.59
CA GLU A 79 18.85 5.61 16.27
C GLU A 79 18.38 4.68 15.14
N LEU A 80 18.81 3.41 15.18
CA LEU A 80 18.50 2.43 14.14
C LEU A 80 17.06 1.92 14.19
N ILE A 81 16.48 1.82 15.39
CA ILE A 81 15.15 1.20 15.58
C ILE A 81 14.08 2.25 15.88
N TYR A 82 14.41 3.31 16.62
CA TYR A 82 13.46 4.34 17.03
C TYR A 82 13.43 5.53 16.08
N HIS A 83 14.54 5.82 15.38
CA HIS A 83 14.66 6.96 14.46
C HIS A 83 14.62 6.59 12.98
N ARG A 84 14.31 5.34 12.57
CA ARG A 84 13.82 5.12 11.20
C ARG A 84 12.52 5.93 11.12
N PRO A 85 12.49 7.11 10.49
CA PRO A 85 11.33 7.96 10.52
C PRO A 85 10.34 7.27 9.59
N THR A 86 9.52 6.42 10.16
CA THR A 86 8.18 6.20 9.66
C THR A 86 7.34 7.45 9.97
N GLU A 87 7.87 8.65 9.79
CA GLU A 87 7.03 9.77 9.36
C GLU A 87 6.98 9.65 7.84
N PRO A 88 6.00 8.86 7.42
CA PRO A 88 6.30 7.61 6.77
C PRO A 88 6.10 7.86 5.30
N LEU A 89 6.76 7.10 4.43
CA LEU A 89 6.45 7.04 3.01
C LEU A 89 4.94 7.20 2.69
N LYS A 90 4.07 6.62 3.53
CA LYS A 90 2.62 6.83 3.56
C LYS A 90 2.18 8.30 3.47
N GLU A 91 2.66 9.22 4.31
CA GLU A 91 2.23 10.63 4.29
C GLU A 91 2.63 11.32 2.98
N LYS A 92 3.85 11.05 2.50
CA LYS A 92 4.29 11.58 1.20
C LYS A 92 3.42 11.06 0.06
N VAL A 93 3.07 9.78 0.08
CA VAL A 93 2.18 9.15 -0.93
C VAL A 93 0.76 9.71 -0.82
N LEU A 94 0.20 9.85 0.38
CA LEU A 94 -1.13 10.43 0.59
C LEU A 94 -1.19 11.90 0.18
N ALA A 95 -0.11 12.66 0.38
CA ALA A 95 -0.01 14.04 -0.09
C ALA A 95 0.04 14.12 -1.63
N LYS A 96 0.85 13.29 -2.28
CA LYS A 96 1.01 13.28 -3.75
C LYS A 96 -0.21 12.72 -4.48
N PHE A 97 -0.84 11.68 -3.93
CA PHE A 97 -1.99 10.99 -4.53
C PHE A 97 -3.25 11.18 -3.68
N SER A 98 -3.48 12.42 -3.28
CA SER A 98 -4.68 12.79 -2.54
C SER A 98 -5.95 12.43 -3.35
N GLY A 99 -6.95 11.89 -2.67
CA GLY A 99 -8.24 11.49 -3.27
C GLY A 99 -8.33 10.03 -3.76
N TYR A 100 -7.22 9.31 -3.91
CA TYR A 100 -7.29 7.88 -4.29
C TYR A 100 -7.62 6.97 -3.10
N PHE A 101 -7.12 7.32 -1.91
CA PHE A 101 -7.22 6.51 -0.71
C PHE A 101 -8.35 7.00 0.17
N ARG A 102 -9.16 6.07 0.67
CA ARG A 102 -10.22 6.32 1.66
C ARG A 102 -10.16 5.31 2.79
N THR A 103 -10.51 5.73 3.99
CA THR A 103 -10.79 4.79 5.09
C THR A 103 -12.11 4.05 4.83
N PRO A 104 -12.35 2.88 5.45
CA PRO A 104 -13.65 2.20 5.38
C PRO A 104 -14.81 3.10 5.85
N GLU A 105 -14.58 3.94 6.86
CA GLU A 105 -15.57 4.87 7.39
C GLU A 105 -15.89 5.99 6.40
N GLU A 106 -14.87 6.56 5.76
CA GLU A 106 -15.02 7.56 4.69
C GLU A 106 -15.78 6.97 3.50
N GLN A 107 -15.44 5.75 3.10
CA GLN A 107 -16.12 5.03 2.02
C GLN A 107 -17.60 4.81 2.32
N LYS A 108 -17.93 4.37 3.55
CA LYS A 108 -19.32 4.19 3.98
C LYS A 108 -20.09 5.52 4.02
N SER A 109 -19.41 6.62 4.37
CA SER A 109 -20.00 7.96 4.30
C SER A 109 -20.28 8.38 2.86
N TYR A 110 -19.32 8.13 1.97
CA TYR A 110 -19.44 8.40 0.54
C TYR A 110 -20.60 7.62 -0.11
N GLU A 111 -20.76 6.34 0.21
CA GLU A 111 -21.86 5.51 -0.28
C GLU A 111 -23.24 6.01 0.18
N ARG A 112 -23.35 6.50 1.42
CA ARG A 112 -24.60 7.09 1.91
C ARG A 112 -24.95 8.37 1.16
N ASN A 113 -23.97 9.26 0.97
CA ASN A 113 -24.18 10.51 0.24
C ASN A 113 -24.60 10.28 -1.22
N LEU A 114 -24.10 9.21 -1.85
CA LEU A 114 -24.53 8.81 -3.20
C LEU A 114 -26.00 8.39 -3.22
N ILE A 115 -26.46 7.63 -2.23
CA ILE A 115 -27.87 7.23 -2.12
C ILE A 115 -28.76 8.45 -1.90
N ASP A 116 -28.34 9.41 -1.08
CA ASP A 116 -29.11 10.62 -0.81
C ASP A 116 -29.23 11.51 -2.06
N LEU A 117 -28.15 11.65 -2.84
CA LEU A 117 -28.16 12.35 -4.13
C LEU A 117 -29.11 11.70 -5.16
N ASP A 118 -29.19 10.37 -5.19
CA ASP A 118 -30.14 9.66 -6.08
C ASP A 118 -31.60 9.85 -5.63
N ASN A 119 -31.82 10.13 -4.34
CA ASN A 119 -33.16 10.37 -3.77
C ASN A 119 -33.61 11.83 -3.88
N GLU A 120 -32.68 12.79 -3.99
CA GLU A 120 -33.02 14.18 -4.27
C GLU A 120 -33.64 14.28 -5.66
N GLN A 121 -34.91 14.69 -5.72
CA GLN A 121 -35.65 14.78 -6.97
C GLN A 121 -34.89 15.64 -7.98
N PRO A 122 -34.88 15.27 -9.28
CA PRO A 122 -34.19 16.05 -10.30
C PRO A 122 -34.72 17.48 -10.23
N ILE A 123 -33.84 18.43 -9.95
CA ILE A 123 -34.15 19.84 -10.03
C ILE A 123 -34.73 20.05 -11.41
N VAL A 124 -36.03 20.35 -11.48
CA VAL A 124 -36.72 20.61 -12.74
C VAL A 124 -36.16 21.93 -13.25
N VAL A 125 -35.05 21.86 -13.98
CA VAL A 125 -34.52 23.01 -14.69
C VAL A 125 -35.56 23.34 -15.74
N ASN A 126 -36.31 24.43 -15.49
CA ASN A 126 -37.36 24.95 -16.37
C ASN A 126 -36.75 25.58 -17.63
N ARG A 127 -35.84 24.86 -18.29
CA ARG A 127 -35.37 25.17 -19.64
C ARG A 127 -36.06 24.18 -20.57
N SER A 128 -36.89 24.72 -21.45
CA SER A 128 -37.39 24.05 -22.64
C SER A 128 -36.21 23.74 -23.57
N ILE A 129 -35.41 22.73 -23.23
CA ILE A 129 -34.46 22.16 -24.16
C ILE A 129 -35.32 21.43 -25.18
N HIS A 130 -35.46 22.02 -26.36
CA HIS A 130 -35.94 21.34 -27.56
C HIS A 130 -34.90 20.27 -27.92
N THR A 131 -34.91 19.15 -27.22
CA THR A 131 -34.20 17.95 -27.64
C THR A 131 -34.92 17.43 -28.89
N ILE A 132 -34.27 17.60 -30.03
CA ILE A 132 -34.61 16.90 -31.27
C ILE A 132 -34.38 15.41 -30.99
N TYR A 133 -35.42 14.75 -30.50
CA TYR A 133 -35.46 13.33 -30.25
C TYR A 133 -35.50 12.59 -31.59
N ASN A 134 -34.34 12.14 -32.07
CA ASN A 134 -34.29 10.83 -32.72
C ASN A 134 -34.37 9.78 -31.60
N SER A 135 -35.54 9.66 -30.99
CA SER A 135 -35.83 8.58 -30.05
C SER A 135 -35.86 7.27 -30.84
N CYS A 136 -35.02 6.31 -30.44
CA CYS A 136 -35.31 4.91 -30.72
C CYS A 136 -36.62 4.57 -30.00
N SER A 137 -37.76 4.78 -30.67
CA SER A 137 -39.04 4.26 -30.22
C SER A 137 -39.01 2.75 -30.41
N ILE A 138 -38.58 2.05 -29.36
CA ILE A 138 -38.84 0.63 -29.24
C ILE A 138 -40.36 0.49 -29.08
N ASN A 139 -41.04 0.19 -30.18
CA ASN A 139 -42.42 -0.28 -30.20
C ASN A 139 -42.47 -1.68 -29.56
N CYS A 140 -42.26 -1.77 -28.25
CA CYS A 140 -42.78 -2.90 -27.49
C CYS A 140 -44.30 -2.71 -27.43
N GLY A 141 -45.03 -3.71 -27.93
CA GLY A 141 -46.49 -3.70 -28.08
C GLY A 141 -47.22 -2.98 -26.94
N GLN A 142 -48.03 -2.02 -27.34
CA GLN A 142 -48.90 -1.25 -26.46
C GLN A 142 -49.74 -2.18 -25.59
N ASN A 143 -49.71 -1.98 -24.27
CA ASN A 143 -50.88 -1.80 -23.41
C ASN A 143 -50.49 -1.92 -21.94
N SER A 144 -50.03 -0.79 -21.36
CA SER A 144 -50.31 -0.40 -19.98
C SER A 144 -49.45 0.83 -19.66
N ARG A 145 -50.09 1.99 -19.46
CA ARG A 145 -49.46 3.14 -18.78
C ARG A 145 -49.22 2.73 -17.32
N ARG A 146 -48.22 1.88 -17.06
CA ARG A 146 -47.75 1.63 -15.70
C ARG A 146 -47.12 2.92 -15.21
N LYS A 147 -47.71 3.48 -14.14
CA LYS A 147 -47.09 4.50 -13.28
C LYS A 147 -45.59 4.20 -13.19
N ARG A 148 -44.73 5.20 -13.47
CA ARG A 148 -43.29 5.12 -13.14
C ARG A 148 -43.21 4.63 -11.71
N GLN A 149 -42.86 3.37 -11.52
CA GLN A 149 -42.59 2.84 -10.20
C GLN A 149 -41.41 3.64 -9.68
N THR A 150 -41.58 4.29 -8.53
CA THR A 150 -40.48 4.81 -7.73
C THR A 150 -39.53 3.65 -7.51
N TYR A 151 -38.42 3.67 -8.24
CA TYR A 151 -37.44 2.61 -8.25
C TYR A 151 -36.75 2.52 -6.89
N ALA A 152 -36.34 1.32 -6.50
CA ALA A 152 -35.51 1.14 -5.32
C ALA A 152 -34.24 2.00 -5.47
N ALA A 153 -33.96 2.83 -4.46
CA ALA A 153 -32.82 3.72 -4.43
C ALA A 153 -31.53 2.98 -4.79
N GLY A 154 -30.75 3.51 -5.73
CA GLY A 154 -29.48 2.96 -6.16
C GLY A 154 -29.50 1.97 -7.33
N SER A 155 -30.60 1.78 -8.06
CA SER A 155 -30.62 0.97 -9.31
C SER A 155 -30.80 1.83 -10.56
N ILE A 156 -29.89 1.70 -11.53
CA ILE A 156 -29.92 2.48 -12.78
C ILE A 156 -30.48 1.62 -13.92
N TYR A 157 -31.55 2.08 -14.56
CA TYR A 157 -32.25 1.35 -15.63
C TYR A 157 -31.88 1.88 -17.02
N HIS A 158 -31.44 0.98 -17.89
CA HIS A 158 -31.18 1.24 -19.31
C HIS A 158 -32.04 0.31 -20.17
N GLY A 159 -33.28 0.71 -20.43
CA GLY A 159 -34.26 -0.12 -21.11
C GLY A 159 -34.63 -1.33 -20.25
N CYS A 160 -34.21 -2.53 -20.67
CA CYS A 160 -34.45 -3.78 -19.94
C CYS A 160 -33.35 -4.17 -18.97
N CYS A 161 -32.23 -3.45 -18.98
CA CYS A 161 -31.07 -3.79 -18.17
C CYS A 161 -31.03 -2.96 -16.89
N VAL A 162 -30.67 -3.61 -15.81
CA VAL A 162 -30.55 -3.03 -14.48
C VAL A 162 -29.08 -3.07 -14.08
N SER A 163 -28.51 -1.90 -13.82
CA SER A 163 -27.16 -1.76 -13.29
C SER A 163 -27.26 -1.58 -11.78
N ASN A 164 -26.66 -2.49 -11.02
CA ASN A 164 -26.59 -2.41 -9.56
C ASN A 164 -25.17 -1.97 -9.16
N PRO A 165 -24.96 -0.69 -8.82
CA PRO A 165 -23.66 -0.16 -8.45
C PRO A 165 -23.21 -0.67 -7.07
N TYR A 166 -21.91 -0.90 -6.94
CA TYR A 166 -21.22 -1.24 -5.70
C TYR A 166 -19.76 -0.80 -5.79
N PHE A 167 -19.02 -0.86 -4.69
CA PHE A 167 -17.59 -0.54 -4.67
C PHE A 167 -16.76 -1.80 -4.45
N THR A 168 -15.64 -1.89 -5.16
CA THR A 168 -14.65 -2.94 -4.99
C THR A 168 -13.28 -2.35 -4.70
N SER A 169 -12.42 -3.10 -3.99
CA SER A 169 -11.06 -2.70 -3.63
C SER A 169 -10.11 -3.90 -3.81
N PRO A 170 -9.82 -4.30 -5.07
CA PRO A 170 -8.95 -5.44 -5.33
C PRO A 170 -7.48 -5.14 -4.99
N ASP A 171 -6.74 -6.15 -4.55
CA ASP A 171 -5.30 -6.02 -4.27
C ASP A 171 -4.45 -6.06 -5.54
N THR A 172 -4.91 -6.79 -6.56
CA THR A 172 -4.28 -6.85 -7.87
C THR A 172 -5.32 -6.73 -8.98
N LYS A 173 -4.94 -6.14 -10.11
CA LYS A 173 -5.80 -6.02 -11.29
C LYS A 173 -4.95 -5.98 -12.55
N MET A 174 -5.48 -6.51 -13.65
CA MET A 174 -4.85 -6.40 -14.96
C MET A 174 -5.12 -5.00 -15.54
N ASN A 175 -4.06 -4.29 -15.90
CA ASN A 175 -4.18 -2.96 -16.50
C ASN A 175 -4.64 -3.03 -17.97
N ILE A 176 -4.86 -1.88 -18.60
CA ILE A 176 -5.27 -1.81 -20.02
C ILE A 176 -4.24 -2.43 -20.99
N SER A 177 -2.98 -2.56 -20.57
CA SER A 177 -1.91 -3.20 -21.34
C SER A 177 -1.84 -4.72 -21.15
N GLY A 178 -2.74 -5.32 -20.37
CA GLY A 178 -2.75 -6.77 -20.10
C GLY A 178 -1.75 -7.22 -19.02
N VAL A 179 -1.13 -6.29 -18.28
CA VAL A 179 -0.16 -6.59 -17.22
C VAL A 179 -0.84 -6.53 -15.86
N THR A 180 -0.71 -7.58 -15.06
CA THR A 180 -1.18 -7.59 -13.67
C THR A 180 -0.33 -6.64 -12.82
N LYS A 181 -0.99 -5.69 -12.16
CA LYS A 181 -0.38 -4.71 -11.26
C LYS A 181 -0.95 -4.88 -9.86
N THR A 182 -0.14 -4.57 -8.85
CA THR A 182 -0.55 -4.54 -7.45
C THR A 182 -1.01 -3.14 -7.08
N ILE A 183 -2.26 -3.01 -6.66
CA ILE A 183 -2.86 -1.75 -6.24
C ILE A 183 -2.33 -1.41 -4.85
N ALA A 184 -1.88 -0.17 -4.67
CA ALA A 184 -1.37 0.28 -3.40
C ALA A 184 -2.49 0.30 -2.35
N HIS A 185 -2.25 -0.35 -1.21
CA HIS A 185 -3.14 -0.36 -0.05
C HIS A 185 -2.34 -0.06 1.22
N TYR A 186 -2.99 0.60 2.17
CA TYR A 186 -2.48 0.83 3.52
C TYR A 186 -3.40 0.14 4.54
N VAL A 187 -2.87 -0.16 5.73
CA VAL A 187 -3.58 -0.93 6.79
C VAL A 187 -5.03 -0.44 7.02
N ASN A 188 -5.25 0.87 7.02
CA ASN A 188 -6.57 1.49 7.25
C ASN A 188 -7.08 2.32 6.07
N MET A 189 -6.42 2.28 4.90
CA MET A 189 -6.84 3.08 3.75
C MET A 189 -6.68 2.28 2.46
N ARG A 190 -7.74 2.23 1.68
CA ARG A 190 -7.78 1.47 0.41
C ARG A 190 -8.27 2.36 -0.73
N GLN A 191 -8.05 1.88 -1.95
CA GLN A 191 -8.61 2.50 -3.15
C GLN A 191 -9.90 1.76 -3.53
N TYR A 192 -11.01 2.49 -3.54
CA TYR A 192 -12.33 1.94 -3.86
C TYR A 192 -12.78 2.39 -5.24
N PHE A 193 -13.17 1.42 -6.07
CA PHE A 193 -13.56 1.61 -7.46
C PHE A 193 -15.05 1.34 -7.62
N PRO A 194 -15.84 2.27 -8.16
CA PRO A 194 -17.23 2.01 -8.50
C PRO A 194 -17.30 0.97 -9.61
N VAL A 195 -18.11 -0.05 -9.41
CA VAL A 195 -18.41 -1.12 -10.36
C VAL A 195 -19.91 -1.34 -10.39
N THR A 196 -20.44 -1.95 -11.44
CA THR A 196 -21.85 -2.37 -11.44
C THR A 196 -22.00 -3.83 -11.80
N ASN A 197 -23.02 -4.47 -11.22
CA ASN A 197 -23.47 -5.79 -11.60
C ASN A 197 -24.65 -5.67 -12.56
N CYS A 198 -24.52 -6.31 -13.72
CA CYS A 198 -25.57 -6.31 -14.73
C CYS A 198 -26.59 -7.42 -14.55
N SER A 199 -27.87 -7.05 -14.57
CA SER A 199 -28.97 -8.01 -14.65
C SER A 199 -30.03 -7.59 -15.67
N SER A 200 -30.70 -8.58 -16.26
CA SER A 200 -31.83 -8.36 -17.15
C SER A 200 -33.14 -8.45 -16.37
N ARG A 201 -34.10 -7.59 -16.70
CA ARG A 201 -35.44 -7.66 -16.13
C ARG A 201 -36.21 -8.87 -16.66
N ILE A 202 -36.85 -9.60 -15.76
CA ILE A 202 -37.73 -10.72 -16.11
C ILE A 202 -38.79 -10.27 -17.12
N GLY A 203 -38.93 -11.02 -18.22
CA GLY A 203 -39.92 -10.78 -19.26
C GLY A 203 -39.48 -9.83 -20.39
N CYS A 204 -38.23 -9.36 -20.38
CA CYS A 204 -37.69 -8.66 -21.55
C CYS A 204 -36.96 -9.62 -22.49
N THR A 205 -37.47 -9.76 -23.70
CA THR A 205 -36.93 -10.64 -24.76
C THR A 205 -36.31 -9.88 -25.94
N GLY A 206 -36.43 -8.54 -25.97
CA GLY A 206 -36.02 -7.72 -27.10
C GLY A 206 -34.56 -7.25 -27.09
N CYS A 207 -33.80 -7.53 -26.02
CA CYS A 207 -32.38 -7.23 -25.99
C CYS A 207 -31.58 -8.10 -25.04
N THR A 208 -30.28 -8.20 -25.31
CA THR A 208 -29.31 -8.80 -24.40
C THR A 208 -28.61 -7.70 -23.60
N CYS A 209 -28.58 -7.87 -22.27
CA CYS A 209 -27.88 -6.95 -21.39
C CYS A 209 -26.38 -7.26 -21.40
N VAL A 210 -25.58 -6.26 -21.78
CA VAL A 210 -24.12 -6.35 -21.85
C VAL A 210 -23.52 -5.33 -20.89
N GLN A 211 -22.59 -5.80 -20.06
CA GLN A 211 -21.79 -4.95 -19.19
C GLN A 211 -20.81 -4.15 -20.03
N ASP A 212 -20.93 -2.82 -20.01
CA ASP A 212 -19.91 -1.95 -20.59
C ASP A 212 -18.69 -1.85 -19.65
N ARG A 213 -17.53 -1.46 -20.18
CA ARG A 213 -16.30 -1.29 -19.38
C ARG A 213 -16.05 0.19 -19.12
N SER A 214 -15.78 0.53 -17.87
CA SER A 214 -15.29 1.86 -17.49
C SER A 214 -13.76 1.83 -17.32
N VAL A 215 -13.10 2.90 -17.74
CA VAL A 215 -11.66 3.09 -17.50
C VAL A 215 -11.51 3.92 -16.23
N GLN A 216 -10.75 3.40 -15.27
CA GLN A 216 -10.45 4.09 -14.02
C GLN A 216 -8.95 4.08 -13.75
N THR A 217 -8.47 5.04 -12.98
CA THR A 217 -7.07 5.14 -12.57
C THR A 217 -6.87 4.57 -11.18
N ALA A 218 -5.72 3.96 -10.93
CA ALA A 218 -5.32 3.53 -9.59
C ALA A 218 -3.83 3.81 -9.37
N VAL A 219 -3.48 4.07 -8.11
CA VAL A 219 -2.09 4.12 -7.66
C VAL A 219 -1.59 2.69 -7.46
N VAL A 220 -0.51 2.32 -8.13
CA VAL A 220 0.06 0.98 -8.10
C VAL A 220 1.57 1.03 -7.83
N PHE A 221 2.14 -0.09 -7.41
CA PHE A 221 3.60 -0.24 -7.33
C PHE A 221 4.18 -0.38 -8.74
N LYS A 222 5.34 0.24 -8.98
CA LYS A 222 6.14 0.02 -10.19
C LYS A 222 6.56 -1.45 -10.32
N ALA A 223 6.78 -1.88 -11.55
CA ALA A 223 7.19 -3.26 -11.82
C ALA A 223 8.54 -3.57 -11.14
N GLY A 224 8.64 -4.72 -10.49
CA GLY A 224 9.85 -5.15 -9.77
C GLY A 224 9.96 -4.66 -8.32
N VAL A 225 9.04 -3.80 -7.87
CA VAL A 225 9.01 -3.34 -6.47
C VAL A 225 8.08 -4.24 -5.65
N THR A 226 8.64 -4.90 -4.62
CA THR A 226 7.88 -5.71 -3.65
C THR A 226 7.61 -4.95 -2.36
N THR A 227 8.58 -4.14 -1.92
CA THR A 227 8.50 -3.25 -0.77
C THR A 227 8.83 -1.83 -1.23
N PRO A 228 7.84 -0.92 -1.31
CA PRO A 228 8.11 0.45 -1.70
C PRO A 228 8.88 1.15 -0.58
N ASP A 229 10.01 1.74 -0.93
CA ASP A 229 10.88 2.48 -0.01
C ASP A 229 10.79 3.99 -0.27
N ASP A 230 10.44 4.39 -1.50
CA ASP A 230 10.29 5.79 -1.88
C ASP A 230 9.00 6.06 -2.68
N ILE A 231 8.62 7.34 -2.74
CA ILE A 231 7.43 7.82 -3.46
C ILE A 231 7.55 7.59 -4.97
N GLU A 232 8.77 7.45 -5.47
CA GLU A 232 9.05 7.13 -6.85
C GLU A 232 8.68 5.69 -7.21
N ASP A 233 8.50 4.80 -6.23
CA ASP A 233 8.08 3.42 -6.44
C ASP A 233 6.59 3.29 -6.78
N TYR A 234 5.87 4.41 -6.78
CA TYR A 234 4.45 4.48 -7.08
C TYR A 234 4.22 5.12 -8.45
N GLU A 235 3.27 4.57 -9.20
CA GLU A 235 2.80 5.12 -10.47
C GLU A 235 1.28 5.07 -10.54
N ILE A 236 0.69 5.91 -11.41
CA ILE A 236 -0.73 5.83 -11.74
C ILE A 236 -0.86 4.96 -12.98
N ASN A 237 -1.78 4.00 -12.95
CA ASN A 237 -2.07 3.15 -14.11
C ASN A 237 -3.58 3.10 -14.39
N PHE A 238 -3.95 2.66 -15.60
CA PHE A 238 -5.33 2.61 -16.06
C PHE A 238 -5.84 1.17 -16.06
N PHE A 239 -7.08 0.97 -15.61
CA PHE A 239 -7.70 -0.33 -15.45
C PHE A 239 -9.11 -0.33 -16.03
N TYR A 240 -9.51 -1.50 -16.56
CA TYR A 240 -10.90 -1.76 -16.91
C TYR A 240 -11.67 -2.30 -15.70
N PHE A 241 -12.75 -1.61 -15.37
CA PHE A 241 -13.74 -2.02 -14.38
C PHE A 241 -15.11 -2.19 -15.03
N ASP A 242 -15.96 -3.00 -14.42
CA ASP A 242 -17.33 -3.23 -14.91
C ASP A 242 -18.14 -1.94 -14.74
N GLY A 243 -18.46 -1.31 -15.88
CA GLY A 243 -19.10 -0.01 -16.04
C GLY A 243 -20.62 -0.07 -15.86
N CYS A 244 -21.43 0.49 -16.75
CA CYS A 244 -22.90 0.38 -16.70
C CYS A 244 -23.43 -0.75 -17.60
N CYS A 245 -24.67 -1.17 -17.39
CA CYS A 245 -25.35 -2.06 -18.33
C CYS A 245 -25.86 -1.33 -19.56
N THR A 246 -25.67 -1.94 -20.71
CA THR A 246 -26.28 -1.51 -21.97
C THR A 246 -27.13 -2.63 -22.57
N CYS A 247 -28.27 -2.25 -23.15
CA CYS A 247 -29.18 -3.13 -23.86
C CYS A 247 -28.73 -3.19 -25.33
N ARG A 248 -28.26 -4.35 -25.80
CA ARG A 248 -27.91 -4.58 -27.21
C ARG A 248 -29.02 -5.37 -27.90
N ASN A 249 -29.50 -4.86 -29.03
CA ASN A 249 -30.44 -5.58 -29.88
C ASN A 249 -29.78 -6.87 -30.36
N THR A 250 -30.48 -8.00 -30.16
CA THR A 250 -30.12 -9.32 -30.66
C THR A 250 -30.57 -9.53 -32.09
#